data_AF-A0A4Y8S2L6-F1
#
_entry.id   AF-A0A4Y8S2L6-F1
#
_cell.length_a   1.000
_cell.length_b   1.000
_cell.length_c   1.000
_cell.angle_alpha   90.00
_cell.angle_beta   90.00
_cell.angle_gamma   90.00
#
_symmetry.space_group_name_H-M   'P 1'
#
loop_
_entity.id
_entity.type
_entity.pdbx_description
1 polymer ?
#
loop_
_entity_poly.entity_id
_entity_poly.type
_entity_poly.pdbx_seq_one_letter_code
_entity_poly.pdbx_strand_id
1 'polypeptide(L)'
;MSELSSNLRLQLAQLNNFLIENYLSKLESQGSEKDPYAYLFNSFLQLSQHLAAIGSTIGSLGNLPEGSLLPLKEAITKAVDVVYLIEKANGIDELTSYIEGINTAILLNSIKNISAYGKQFGIVQAEIDAEIKELKQDNSAYFNIDGTLKFESYEFHFDEAIAYLSHYAAVSRVKNAFKKIADTYQYFSSMISVTSVADTNYTGNKAFIGNLLNTLTVLLIALSYVEPFFQKSTEITQIFERHIIDITSTQTSLLNELL
;
A
#
# COMPACT_ATOMS: atom_id res chain seq x y z
N MET A 1 16.77 22.15 8.94
CA MET A 1 15.59 21.27 9.12
C MET A 1 14.75 21.89 10.22
N SER A 2 13.46 22.17 9.98
CA SER A 2 12.60 22.81 10.99
C SER A 2 12.29 21.87 12.15
N GLU A 3 11.93 22.42 13.30
CA GLU A 3 11.52 21.66 14.48
C GLU A 3 10.33 20.73 14.16
N LEU A 4 9.37 21.22 13.37
CA LEU A 4 8.21 20.45 12.90
C LEU A 4 8.61 19.24 12.06
N SER A 5 9.61 19.37 11.18
CA SER A 5 10.13 18.25 10.39
C SER A 5 10.80 17.19 11.27
N SER A 6 11.53 17.60 12.31
CA SER A 6 12.16 16.67 13.27
C SER A 6 11.10 15.94 14.11
N ASN A 7 10.08 16.66 14.57
CA ASN A 7 8.97 16.10 15.34
C ASN A 7 8.16 15.10 14.52
N LEU A 8 7.85 15.43 13.26
CA LEU A 8 7.15 14.53 12.35
C LEU A 8 7.94 13.23 12.14
N ARG A 9 9.24 13.33 11.90
CA ARG A 9 10.12 12.16 11.77
C ARG A 9 10.09 11.28 13.03
N LEU A 10 10.15 11.88 14.21
CA LEU A 10 10.08 11.14 15.48
C LEU A 10 8.73 10.43 15.65
N GLN A 11 7.63 11.12 15.37
CA GLN A 11 6.29 10.53 15.45
C GLN A 11 6.10 9.37 14.47
N LEU A 12 6.64 9.47 13.25
CA LEU A 12 6.63 8.37 12.29
C LEU A 12 7.44 7.16 12.78
N ALA A 13 8.61 7.39 13.40
CA ALA A 13 9.40 6.33 13.99
C ALA A 13 8.67 5.65 15.16
N GLN A 14 8.00 6.44 16.01
CA GLN A 14 7.18 5.91 17.12
C GLN A 14 6.01 5.08 16.61
N LEU A 15 5.26 5.56 15.62
CA LEU A 15 4.19 4.80 14.99
C LEU A 15 4.73 3.51 14.37
N ASN A 16 5.84 3.56 13.65
CA ASN A 16 6.42 2.37 13.05
C ASN A 16 6.82 1.31 14.10
N ASN A 17 7.45 1.72 15.20
CA ASN A 17 7.76 0.81 16.30
C ASN A 17 6.50 0.21 16.92
N PHE A 18 5.48 1.04 17.17
CA PHE A 18 4.19 0.59 17.65
C PHE A 18 3.54 -0.44 16.72
N LEU A 19 3.58 -0.20 15.39
CA LEU A 19 3.06 -1.13 14.38
C LEU A 19 3.82 -2.46 14.41
N ILE A 20 5.15 -2.43 14.49
CA ILE A 20 5.99 -3.62 14.59
C ILE A 20 5.63 -4.43 15.84
N GLU A 21 5.59 -3.77 17.00
CA GLU A 21 5.35 -4.42 18.28
C GLU A 21 3.94 -5.02 18.38
N ASN A 22 2.92 -4.30 17.91
CA ASN A 22 1.52 -4.64 18.18
C ASN A 22 0.81 -5.33 17.02
N TYR A 23 1.24 -5.12 15.77
CA TYR A 23 0.58 -5.67 14.58
C TYR A 23 1.49 -6.65 13.84
N LEU A 24 2.73 -6.28 13.51
CA LEU A 24 3.58 -7.07 12.61
C LEU A 24 4.24 -8.28 13.28
N SER A 25 4.58 -8.20 14.57
CA SER A 25 5.15 -9.31 15.35
C SER A 25 4.25 -10.55 15.40
N LYS A 26 2.91 -10.36 15.36
CA LYS A 26 1.95 -11.47 15.27
C LYS A 26 1.78 -11.99 13.84
N LEU A 27 2.00 -11.15 12.83
CA LEU A 27 1.78 -11.48 11.41
C LEU A 27 2.76 -12.52 10.87
N GLU A 28 4.00 -12.52 11.33
CA GLU A 28 4.99 -13.55 10.94
C GLU A 28 4.64 -14.95 11.50
N SER A 29 3.86 -15.01 12.58
CA SER A 29 3.57 -16.26 13.30
C SER A 29 2.30 -17.00 12.86
N GLN A 30 1.41 -16.36 12.09
CA GLN A 30 0.10 -16.96 11.76
C GLN A 30 0.07 -17.84 10.52
N GLY A 31 1.13 -17.92 9.71
CA GLY A 31 1.18 -18.83 8.55
C GLY A 31 0.16 -18.47 7.46
N SER A 32 0.66 -18.14 6.28
CA SER A 32 -0.05 -17.54 5.14
C SER A 32 -1.20 -18.34 4.50
N GLU A 33 -1.71 -19.42 5.08
CA GLU A 33 -2.42 -20.43 4.26
C GLU A 33 -3.95 -20.47 4.34
N LYS A 34 -4.64 -19.72 5.21
CA LYS A 34 -6.11 -19.88 5.33
C LYS A 34 -6.95 -18.62 5.59
N ASP A 35 -6.37 -17.43 5.57
CA ASP A 35 -7.13 -16.20 5.83
C ASP A 35 -7.38 -15.41 4.54
N PRO A 36 -8.65 -15.19 4.11
CA PRO A 36 -8.94 -14.28 3.01
C PRO A 36 -8.35 -12.88 3.23
N TYR A 37 -8.14 -12.44 4.48
CA TYR A 37 -7.53 -11.15 4.79
C TYR A 37 -6.00 -11.11 4.63
N ALA A 38 -5.35 -12.18 4.17
CA ALA A 38 -3.92 -12.19 3.84
C ALA A 38 -3.53 -11.03 2.89
N TYR A 39 -4.39 -10.67 1.95
CA TYR A 39 -4.19 -9.50 1.09
C TYR A 39 -4.15 -8.18 1.88
N LEU A 40 -5.11 -7.96 2.79
CA LEU A 40 -5.15 -6.77 3.65
C LEU A 40 -3.94 -6.73 4.58
N PHE A 41 -3.56 -7.87 5.14
CA PHE A 41 -2.37 -7.99 5.97
C PHE A 41 -1.08 -7.64 5.24
N ASN A 42 -0.88 -8.22 4.05
CA ASN A 42 0.26 -7.88 3.20
C ASN A 42 0.25 -6.39 2.81
N SER A 43 -0.94 -5.83 2.57
CA SER A 43 -1.10 -4.40 2.29
C SER A 43 -0.71 -3.55 3.49
N PHE A 44 -1.14 -3.91 4.69
CA PHE A 44 -0.79 -3.22 5.93
C PHE A 44 0.73 -3.25 6.20
N LEU A 45 1.37 -4.40 5.98
CA LEU A 45 2.81 -4.56 6.11
C LEU A 45 3.55 -3.65 5.12
N GLN A 46 3.18 -3.67 3.84
CA GLN A 46 3.80 -2.82 2.81
C GLN A 46 3.60 -1.33 3.11
N LEU A 47 2.38 -0.92 3.49
CA LEU A 47 2.09 0.47 3.88
C LEU A 47 2.95 0.92 5.08
N SER A 48 3.14 0.04 6.06
CA SER A 48 4.00 0.31 7.23
C SER A 48 5.47 0.48 6.81
N GLN A 49 5.97 -0.36 5.91
CA GLN A 49 7.32 -0.22 5.36
C GLN A 49 7.49 1.11 4.60
N HIS A 50 6.47 1.54 3.86
CA HIS A 50 6.50 2.84 3.17
C HIS A 50 6.48 4.05 4.13
N LEU A 51 5.84 3.94 5.31
CA LEU A 51 5.94 5.00 6.33
C LEU A 51 7.38 5.24 6.77
N ALA A 52 8.15 4.16 6.98
CA ALA A 52 9.57 4.26 7.33
C ALA A 52 10.37 4.94 6.20
N ALA A 53 10.08 4.61 4.94
CA ALA A 53 10.69 5.26 3.78
C ALA A 53 10.39 6.77 3.76
N ILE A 54 9.14 7.18 3.97
CA ILE A 54 8.75 8.61 4.04
C ILE A 54 9.49 9.33 5.19
N GLY A 55 9.54 8.71 6.38
CA GLY A 55 10.27 9.29 7.52
C GLY A 55 11.76 9.47 7.24
N SER A 56 12.36 8.52 6.52
CA SER A 56 13.74 8.62 6.04
C SER A 56 13.91 9.76 5.03
N THR A 57 13.00 9.86 4.04
CA THR A 57 12.99 10.95 3.03
C THR A 57 12.87 12.32 3.68
N ILE A 58 12.02 12.48 4.70
CA ILE A 58 11.91 13.72 5.49
C ILE A 58 13.25 14.03 6.20
N GLY A 59 13.91 13.00 6.73
CA GLY A 59 15.22 13.14 7.38
C GLY A 59 16.38 13.43 6.43
N SER A 60 16.24 13.12 5.15
CA SER A 60 17.30 13.21 4.13
C SER A 60 17.06 14.28 3.06
N LEU A 61 16.11 15.21 3.25
CA LEU A 61 15.72 16.29 2.31
C LEU A 61 16.88 17.16 1.75
N GLY A 62 18.12 16.98 2.21
CA GLY A 62 19.33 17.58 1.64
C GLY A 62 20.13 16.70 0.67
N ASN A 63 19.94 15.37 0.67
CA ASN A 63 20.74 14.36 -0.06
C ASN A 63 19.88 13.12 -0.44
N LEU A 64 18.91 13.29 -1.34
CA LEU A 64 18.04 12.19 -1.80
C LEU A 64 18.59 11.53 -3.08
N PRO A 65 18.96 10.24 -3.08
CA PRO A 65 19.36 9.55 -4.30
C PRO A 65 18.18 9.28 -5.25
N GLU A 66 18.47 9.15 -6.53
CA GLU A 66 17.51 9.02 -7.65
C GLU A 66 16.50 7.86 -7.47
N GLY A 67 16.91 6.75 -6.84
CA GLY A 67 16.04 5.60 -6.55
C GLY A 67 15.07 5.77 -5.37
N SER A 68 15.16 6.87 -4.61
CA SER A 68 14.34 7.06 -3.39
C SER A 68 12.88 7.41 -3.65
N LEU A 69 12.48 7.69 -4.90
CA LEU A 69 11.12 8.13 -5.23
C LEU A 69 10.18 7.00 -5.67
N LEU A 70 10.72 5.88 -6.15
CA LEU A 70 9.92 4.72 -6.56
C LEU A 70 9.02 4.18 -5.41
N PRO A 71 9.54 4.04 -4.17
CA PRO A 71 8.70 3.60 -3.06
C PRO A 71 7.53 4.53 -2.75
N LEU A 72 7.63 5.83 -3.07
CA LEU A 72 6.54 6.78 -2.82
C LEU A 72 5.38 6.56 -3.79
N LYS A 73 5.67 6.23 -5.05
CA LYS A 73 4.66 5.90 -6.06
C LYS A 73 3.93 4.59 -5.69
N GLU A 74 4.70 3.57 -5.33
CA GLU A 74 4.16 2.26 -4.91
C GLU A 74 3.27 2.40 -3.68
N ALA A 75 3.68 3.24 -2.72
CA ALA A 75 2.90 3.52 -1.54
C ALA A 75 1.53 4.16 -1.86
N ILE A 76 1.47 5.07 -2.83
CA ILE A 76 0.21 5.65 -3.30
C ILE A 76 -0.67 4.57 -3.92
N THR A 77 -0.14 3.77 -4.85
CA THR A 77 -0.89 2.68 -5.49
C THR A 77 -1.49 1.77 -4.43
N LYS A 78 -0.67 1.30 -3.48
CA LYS A 78 -1.13 0.38 -2.44
C LYS A 78 -2.20 1.00 -1.53
N ALA A 79 -2.05 2.28 -1.19
CA ALA A 79 -3.03 2.99 -0.38
C ALA A 79 -4.37 3.16 -1.11
N VAL A 80 -4.33 3.48 -2.41
CA VAL A 80 -5.52 3.60 -3.25
C VAL A 80 -6.24 2.26 -3.34
N ASP A 81 -5.50 1.20 -3.66
CA ASP A 81 -6.01 -0.15 -3.85
C ASP A 81 -6.83 -0.61 -2.64
N VAL A 82 -6.24 -0.51 -1.45
CA VAL A 82 -6.87 -1.04 -0.24
C VAL A 82 -8.07 -0.21 0.21
N VAL A 83 -7.99 1.11 0.11
CA VAL A 83 -9.11 1.99 0.50
C VAL A 83 -10.25 1.82 -0.49
N TYR A 84 -9.96 1.71 -1.79
CA TYR A 84 -10.97 1.46 -2.82
C TYR A 84 -11.72 0.16 -2.57
N LEU A 85 -10.99 -0.91 -2.32
CA LEU A 85 -11.56 -2.23 -2.08
C LEU A 85 -12.53 -2.23 -0.89
N ILE A 86 -12.12 -1.60 0.22
CA ILE A 86 -12.92 -1.53 1.45
C ILE A 86 -14.12 -0.58 1.27
N GLU A 87 -13.97 0.57 0.62
CA GLU A 87 -15.08 1.52 0.35
C GLU A 87 -16.09 0.99 -0.66
N LYS A 88 -15.65 0.21 -1.64
CA LYS A 88 -16.52 -0.34 -2.68
C LYS A 88 -17.33 -1.53 -2.18
N ALA A 89 -16.78 -2.30 -1.24
CA ALA A 89 -17.48 -3.42 -0.65
C ALA A 89 -18.64 -2.97 0.24
N ASN A 90 -19.83 -3.54 0.01
CA ASN A 90 -20.99 -3.37 0.87
C ASN A 90 -20.97 -4.39 2.02
N GLY A 91 -19.92 -4.31 2.84
CA GLY A 91 -19.73 -5.18 4.00
C GLY A 91 -18.71 -6.30 3.79
N ILE A 92 -18.56 -7.12 4.83
CA ILE A 92 -17.45 -8.05 5.00
C ILE A 92 -17.44 -9.20 3.98
N ASP A 93 -18.62 -9.68 3.60
CA ASP A 93 -18.77 -10.80 2.67
C ASP A 93 -18.37 -10.38 1.25
N GLU A 94 -18.83 -9.21 0.79
CA GLU A 94 -18.45 -8.68 -0.53
C GLU A 94 -16.97 -8.33 -0.59
N LEU A 95 -16.42 -7.76 0.49
CA LEU A 95 -14.98 -7.52 0.61
C LEU A 95 -14.18 -8.82 0.47
N THR A 96 -14.62 -9.88 1.16
CA THR A 96 -14.01 -11.21 1.08
C THR A 96 -14.03 -11.73 -0.35
N SER A 97 -15.18 -11.66 -1.04
CA SER A 97 -15.30 -12.09 -2.44
C SER A 97 -14.38 -11.30 -3.38
N TYR A 98 -14.25 -9.97 -3.21
CA TYR A 98 -13.30 -9.20 -4.03
C TYR A 98 -11.85 -9.61 -3.75
N ILE A 99 -11.47 -9.85 -2.49
CA ILE A 99 -10.12 -10.30 -2.14
C ILE A 99 -9.84 -11.69 -2.74
N GLU A 100 -10.80 -12.61 -2.67
CA GLU A 100 -10.68 -13.92 -3.28
C GLU A 100 -10.51 -13.83 -4.81
N GLY A 101 -11.23 -12.91 -5.46
CA GLY A 101 -11.07 -12.62 -6.88
C GLY A 101 -9.71 -12.02 -7.24
N ILE A 102 -9.15 -11.15 -6.40
CA ILE A 102 -7.80 -10.58 -6.56
C ILE A 102 -6.74 -11.68 -6.42
N ASN A 103 -6.84 -12.49 -5.38
CA ASN A 103 -5.93 -13.62 -5.17
C ASN A 103 -6.01 -14.60 -6.35
N THR A 104 -7.21 -14.81 -6.89
CA THR A 104 -7.41 -15.61 -8.11
C THR A 104 -6.70 -15.00 -9.31
N ALA A 105 -6.81 -13.68 -9.54
CA ALA A 105 -6.09 -12.99 -10.62
C ALA A 105 -4.57 -13.11 -10.47
N ILE A 106 -4.04 -12.97 -9.24
CA ILE A 106 -2.61 -13.17 -8.94
C ILE A 106 -2.17 -14.59 -9.30
N LEU A 107 -2.93 -15.61 -8.90
CA LEU A 107 -2.63 -17.01 -9.21
C LEU A 107 -2.65 -17.29 -10.72
N LEU A 108 -3.62 -16.74 -11.45
CA LEU A 108 -3.68 -16.86 -12.91
C LEU A 108 -2.48 -16.20 -13.57
N ASN A 109 -2.05 -15.03 -13.09
CA ASN A 109 -0.84 -14.37 -13.58
C ASN A 109 0.42 -15.20 -13.31
N SER A 110 0.53 -15.84 -12.14
CA SER A 110 1.61 -16.78 -11.83
C SER A 110 1.65 -17.96 -12.79
N ILE A 111 0.49 -18.58 -13.08
CA ILE A 111 0.38 -19.67 -14.07
C ILE A 111 0.83 -19.21 -15.47
N LYS A 112 0.42 -18.01 -15.88
CA LYS A 112 0.83 -17.40 -17.15
C LYS A 112 2.34 -17.18 -17.19
N ASN A 113 2.93 -16.70 -16.10
CA ASN A 113 4.36 -16.45 -15.99
C ASN A 113 5.17 -17.74 -16.01
N ILE A 114 4.77 -18.78 -15.26
CA ILE A 114 5.39 -20.12 -15.32
C ILE A 114 5.42 -20.63 -16.76
N SER A 115 4.28 -20.52 -17.47
CA SER A 115 4.18 -20.93 -18.87
C SER A 115 5.10 -20.12 -19.80
N ALA A 116 5.15 -18.80 -19.61
CA ALA A 116 5.95 -17.90 -20.43
C ALA A 116 7.46 -18.13 -20.21
N TYR A 117 7.90 -18.21 -18.96
CA TYR A 117 9.30 -18.47 -18.61
C TYR A 117 9.74 -19.86 -19.04
N GLY A 118 8.93 -20.89 -18.79
CA GLY A 118 9.24 -22.25 -19.23
C GLY A 118 9.49 -22.32 -20.73
N LYS A 119 8.62 -21.67 -21.53
CA LYS A 119 8.80 -21.56 -22.99
C LYS A 119 10.06 -20.78 -23.38
N GLN A 120 10.32 -19.65 -22.72
CA GLN A 120 11.49 -18.82 -22.98
C GLN A 120 12.81 -19.58 -22.77
N PHE A 121 12.87 -20.45 -21.76
CA PHE A 121 14.07 -21.22 -21.41
C PHE A 121 14.09 -22.63 -22.01
N GLY A 122 13.13 -22.99 -22.88
CA GLY A 122 13.08 -24.30 -23.53
C GLY A 122 12.78 -25.47 -22.61
N ILE A 123 12.10 -25.22 -21.48
CA ILE A 123 11.63 -26.26 -20.56
C ILE A 123 10.58 -27.12 -21.26
N VAL A 124 10.61 -28.43 -20.98
CA VAL A 124 9.67 -29.37 -21.59
C VAL A 124 8.25 -29.12 -21.08
N GLN A 125 7.24 -29.15 -21.96
CA GLN A 125 5.85 -28.84 -21.60
C GLN A 125 5.33 -29.67 -20.42
N ALA A 126 5.74 -30.94 -20.30
CA ALA A 126 5.35 -31.79 -19.17
C ALA A 126 5.86 -31.30 -17.81
N GLU A 127 7.03 -30.65 -17.76
CA GLU A 127 7.58 -30.05 -16.53
C GLU A 127 6.85 -28.75 -16.20
N ILE A 128 6.52 -27.94 -17.20
CA ILE A 128 5.67 -26.73 -17.03
C ILE A 128 4.28 -27.12 -16.48
N ASP A 129 3.67 -28.17 -17.03
CA ASP A 129 2.36 -28.65 -16.61
C ASP A 129 2.39 -29.23 -15.19
N ALA A 130 3.50 -29.88 -14.80
CA ALA A 130 3.70 -30.38 -13.44
C ALA A 130 3.79 -29.22 -12.43
N GLU A 131 4.57 -28.19 -12.71
CA GLU A 131 4.70 -26.99 -11.86
C GLU A 131 3.34 -26.28 -11.68
N ILE A 132 2.58 -26.09 -12.78
CA ILE A 132 1.25 -25.49 -12.72
C ILE A 132 0.30 -26.35 -11.88
N LYS A 133 0.41 -27.68 -11.99
CA LYS A 133 -0.40 -28.60 -11.19
C LYS A 133 -0.06 -28.51 -9.70
N GLU A 134 1.21 -28.45 -9.34
CA GLU A 134 1.67 -28.28 -7.96
C GLU A 134 1.16 -26.95 -7.37
N LEU A 135 1.33 -25.84 -8.10
CA LEU A 135 0.79 -24.54 -7.70
C LEU A 135 -0.72 -24.60 -7.43
N LYS A 136 -1.49 -25.27 -8.29
CA LYS A 136 -2.95 -25.43 -8.08
C LYS A 136 -3.28 -26.28 -6.86
N GLN A 137 -2.49 -27.31 -6.57
CA GLN A 137 -2.67 -28.19 -5.41
C GLN A 137 -2.38 -27.44 -4.11
N ASP A 138 -1.31 -26.66 -4.08
CA ASP A 138 -0.94 -25.82 -2.94
C ASP A 138 -2.00 -24.74 -2.67
N ASN A 139 -2.71 -24.31 -3.71
CA ASN A 139 -3.74 -23.28 -3.64
C ASN A 139 -5.17 -23.86 -3.77
N SER A 140 -5.41 -25.03 -3.17
CA SER A 140 -6.71 -25.73 -3.22
C SER A 140 -7.92 -24.92 -2.72
N ALA A 141 -7.71 -23.83 -1.98
CA ALA A 141 -8.77 -22.89 -1.62
C ALA A 141 -9.38 -22.18 -2.84
N TYR A 142 -8.60 -21.96 -3.91
CA TYR A 142 -8.97 -21.20 -5.10
C TYR A 142 -9.27 -22.06 -6.33
N PHE A 143 -8.86 -23.34 -6.30
CA PHE A 143 -9.08 -24.29 -7.38
C PHE A 143 -9.98 -25.45 -6.92
N ASN A 144 -10.87 -25.89 -7.82
CA ASN A 144 -11.59 -27.15 -7.69
C ASN A 144 -10.67 -28.34 -7.94
N ILE A 145 -11.13 -29.54 -7.58
CA ILE A 145 -10.37 -30.79 -7.76
C ILE A 145 -10.03 -31.03 -9.25
N ASP A 146 -10.89 -30.58 -10.16
CA ASP A 146 -10.69 -30.65 -11.60
C ASP A 146 -9.76 -29.54 -12.16
N GLY A 147 -9.28 -28.65 -11.30
CA GLY A 147 -8.38 -27.55 -11.65
C GLY A 147 -9.07 -26.31 -12.22
N THR A 148 -10.41 -26.24 -12.20
CA THR A 148 -11.19 -25.03 -12.51
C THR A 148 -11.18 -24.04 -11.34
N LEU A 149 -11.46 -22.77 -11.62
CA LEU A 149 -11.48 -21.72 -10.59
C LEU A 149 -12.74 -21.82 -9.72
N LYS A 150 -12.58 -21.54 -8.42
CA LYS A 150 -13.69 -21.41 -7.46
C LYS A 150 -14.29 -20.02 -7.42
N PHE A 151 -13.47 -19.00 -7.71
CA PHE A 151 -13.85 -17.60 -7.67
C PHE A 151 -13.57 -16.95 -9.02
N GLU A 152 -14.38 -15.97 -9.39
CA GLU A 152 -14.13 -15.16 -10.57
C GLU A 152 -12.94 -14.24 -10.31
N SER A 153 -12.04 -14.11 -11.28
CA SER A 153 -10.91 -13.19 -11.17
C SER A 153 -11.40 -11.75 -11.12
N TYR A 154 -10.90 -10.99 -10.17
CA TYR A 154 -11.18 -9.56 -10.06
C TYR A 154 -9.88 -8.78 -10.18
N GLU A 155 -9.80 -7.94 -11.21
CA GLU A 155 -8.73 -6.96 -11.40
C GLU A 155 -9.37 -5.58 -11.43
N PHE A 156 -8.80 -4.62 -10.71
CA PHE A 156 -9.23 -3.24 -10.76
C PHE A 156 -8.05 -2.36 -11.14
N HIS A 157 -8.36 -1.23 -11.78
CA HIS A 157 -7.34 -0.31 -12.27
C HIS A 157 -7.19 0.89 -11.35
N PHE A 158 -5.95 1.34 -11.17
CA PHE A 158 -5.62 2.49 -10.34
C PHE A 158 -6.44 3.74 -10.70
N ASP A 159 -6.60 4.03 -11.99
CA ASP A 159 -7.35 5.22 -12.45
C ASP A 159 -8.85 5.13 -12.11
N GLU A 160 -9.43 3.93 -12.19
CA GLU A 160 -10.81 3.68 -11.77
C GLU A 160 -10.95 3.90 -10.26
N ALA A 161 -10.03 3.33 -9.48
CA ALA A 161 -10.02 3.44 -8.02
C ALA A 161 -9.86 4.90 -7.55
N ILE A 162 -8.93 5.65 -8.14
CA ILE A 162 -8.75 7.08 -7.88
C ILE A 162 -10.01 7.87 -8.24
N ALA A 163 -10.58 7.62 -9.42
CA ALA A 163 -11.80 8.29 -9.85
C ALA A 163 -12.95 8.02 -8.89
N TYR A 164 -13.11 6.77 -8.45
CA TYR A 164 -14.11 6.40 -7.46
C TYR A 164 -13.89 7.13 -6.14
N LEU A 165 -12.70 7.01 -5.53
CA LEU A 165 -12.41 7.59 -4.22
C LEU A 165 -12.53 9.11 -4.21
N SER A 166 -12.18 9.77 -5.32
CA SER A 166 -12.26 11.23 -5.46
C SER A 166 -13.71 11.76 -5.55
N HIS A 167 -14.69 10.92 -5.90
CA HIS A 167 -16.08 11.34 -6.11
C HIS A 167 -17.03 10.71 -5.09
N TYR A 168 -16.86 9.42 -4.81
CA TYR A 168 -17.85 8.58 -4.14
C TYR A 168 -17.45 8.10 -2.74
N ALA A 169 -16.18 8.27 -2.32
CA ALA A 169 -15.78 7.89 -0.96
C ALA A 169 -16.73 8.51 0.09
N ALA A 170 -17.18 7.69 1.04
CA ALA A 170 -18.20 8.07 2.01
C ALA A 170 -17.70 9.18 2.94
N VAL A 171 -16.43 9.11 3.33
CA VAL A 171 -15.80 10.08 4.23
C VAL A 171 -15.23 11.26 3.44
N SER A 172 -15.70 12.48 3.73
CA SER A 172 -15.27 13.71 3.04
C SER A 172 -13.76 13.94 3.10
N ARG A 173 -13.12 13.65 4.25
CA ARG A 173 -11.66 13.75 4.40
C ARG A 173 -10.91 12.82 3.43
N VAL A 174 -11.40 11.59 3.26
CA VAL A 174 -10.85 10.60 2.35
C VAL A 174 -10.97 11.11 0.92
N LYS A 175 -12.18 11.51 0.52
CA LYS A 175 -12.45 12.12 -0.79
C LYS A 175 -11.48 13.26 -1.13
N ASN A 176 -11.28 14.18 -0.19
CA ASN A 176 -10.39 15.33 -0.40
C ASN A 176 -8.91 14.93 -0.47
N ALA A 177 -8.48 13.91 0.27
CA ALA A 177 -7.12 13.38 0.19
C ALA A 177 -6.85 12.74 -1.18
N PHE A 178 -7.77 11.91 -1.68
CA PHE A 178 -7.60 11.24 -2.97
C PHE A 178 -7.76 12.16 -4.17
N LYS A 179 -8.51 13.28 -4.06
CA LYS A 179 -8.47 14.35 -5.07
C LYS A 179 -7.08 14.96 -5.23
N LYS A 180 -6.34 15.14 -4.13
CA LYS A 180 -4.99 15.71 -4.15
C LYS A 180 -3.94 14.70 -4.64
N ILE A 181 -4.17 13.40 -4.43
CA ILE A 181 -3.15 12.38 -4.72
C ILE A 181 -3.00 12.07 -6.21
N ALA A 182 -4.01 12.34 -7.04
CA ALA A 182 -3.91 12.17 -8.49
C ALA A 182 -2.76 13.01 -9.09
N ASP A 183 -2.68 14.28 -8.70
CA ASP A 183 -1.59 15.18 -9.12
C ASP A 183 -0.24 14.75 -8.53
N THR A 184 -0.23 14.32 -7.26
CA THR A 184 0.97 13.80 -6.57
C THR A 184 1.53 12.55 -7.24
N TYR A 185 0.68 11.63 -7.69
CA TYR A 185 1.07 10.40 -8.38
C TYR A 185 1.77 10.71 -9.72
N GLN A 186 1.21 11.65 -10.50
CA GLN A 186 1.81 12.09 -11.76
C GLN A 186 3.14 12.82 -11.53
N TYR A 187 3.22 13.65 -10.48
CA TYR A 187 4.45 14.35 -10.10
C TYR A 187 5.61 13.38 -9.88
N PHE A 188 5.44 12.37 -9.02
CA PHE A 188 6.50 11.38 -8.77
C PHE A 188 6.80 10.52 -9.99
N SER A 189 5.78 10.17 -10.80
CA SER A 189 5.99 9.42 -12.03
C SER A 189 6.86 10.18 -13.04
N SER A 190 6.68 11.50 -13.15
CA SER A 190 7.51 12.35 -14.02
C SER A 190 8.93 12.53 -13.48
N MET A 191 9.11 12.69 -12.16
CA MET A 191 10.43 12.87 -11.55
C MET A 191 11.34 11.65 -11.72
N ILE A 192 10.80 10.43 -11.70
CA ILE A 192 11.57 9.19 -11.93
C ILE A 192 12.21 9.17 -13.33
N SER A 193 11.66 9.92 -14.29
CA SER A 193 12.18 9.97 -15.67
C SER A 193 13.27 11.02 -15.93
N VAL A 194 13.58 11.88 -14.94
CA VAL A 194 14.55 12.98 -15.08
C VAL A 194 15.91 12.56 -14.52
N THR A 195 16.83 12.16 -15.40
CA THR A 195 18.18 11.59 -15.10
C THR A 195 19.25 12.61 -14.66
N SER A 196 18.90 13.69 -13.95
CA SER A 196 19.92 14.65 -13.49
C SER A 196 19.65 15.16 -12.07
N VAL A 197 20.16 14.45 -11.07
CA VAL A 197 19.88 14.71 -9.64
C VAL A 197 21.03 15.41 -8.89
N ALA A 198 21.99 16.02 -9.58
CA ALA A 198 23.18 16.52 -8.88
C ALA A 198 22.96 17.74 -7.96
N ASP A 199 21.89 18.55 -8.12
CA ASP A 199 21.77 19.84 -7.40
C ASP A 199 20.33 20.21 -6.97
N THR A 200 19.46 19.23 -6.67
CA THR A 200 18.09 19.58 -6.26
C THR A 200 18.02 19.81 -4.75
N ASN A 201 17.92 21.07 -4.32
CA ASN A 201 17.61 21.42 -2.93
C ASN A 201 16.14 21.09 -2.62
N TYR A 202 15.85 19.83 -2.30
CA TYR A 202 14.48 19.37 -2.01
C TYR A 202 13.88 20.01 -0.77
N THR A 203 14.70 20.45 0.19
CA THR A 203 14.26 21.21 1.36
C THR A 203 13.63 22.56 0.96
N GLY A 204 14.09 23.17 -0.14
CA GLY A 204 13.50 24.39 -0.72
C GLY A 204 12.37 24.15 -1.72
N ASN A 205 12.16 22.91 -2.17
CA ASN A 205 11.13 22.57 -3.14
C ASN A 205 9.79 22.31 -2.44
N LYS A 206 9.02 23.38 -2.23
CA LYS A 206 7.67 23.34 -1.63
C LYS A 206 6.75 22.31 -2.29
N ALA A 207 6.83 22.13 -3.61
CA ALA A 207 6.02 21.16 -4.34
C ALA A 207 6.41 19.71 -3.99
N PHE A 208 7.71 19.42 -3.91
CA PHE A 208 8.21 18.10 -3.48
C PHE A 208 7.74 17.76 -2.06
N ILE A 209 7.95 18.68 -1.11
CA ILE A 209 7.57 18.44 0.29
C ILE A 209 6.05 18.32 0.41
N GLY A 210 5.27 19.18 -0.26
CA GLY A 210 3.82 19.08 -0.28
C GLY A 210 3.32 17.73 -0.80
N ASN A 211 3.91 17.23 -1.89
CA ASN A 211 3.59 15.93 -2.46
C ASN A 211 3.98 14.76 -1.53
N LEU A 212 5.14 14.83 -0.87
CA LEU A 212 5.56 13.84 0.13
C LEU A 212 4.57 13.77 1.31
N LEU A 213 4.11 14.92 1.80
CA LEU A 213 3.15 15.01 2.90
C LEU A 213 1.75 14.53 2.45
N ASN A 214 1.33 14.81 1.20
CA ASN A 214 0.10 14.24 0.65
C ASN A 214 0.16 12.71 0.58
N THR A 215 1.30 12.14 0.17
CA THR A 215 1.53 10.68 0.21
C THR A 215 1.39 10.16 1.64
N LEU A 216 1.99 10.82 2.62
CA LEU A 216 1.83 10.43 4.03
C LEU A 216 0.35 10.40 4.44
N THR A 217 -0.44 11.40 4.06
CA THR A 217 -1.88 11.44 4.39
C THR A 217 -2.62 10.21 3.88
N VAL A 218 -2.43 9.82 2.62
CA VAL A 218 -3.15 8.66 2.06
C VAL A 218 -2.69 7.34 2.68
N LEU A 219 -1.42 7.22 3.09
CA LEU A 219 -0.92 6.05 3.81
C LEU A 219 -1.57 5.91 5.19
N LEU A 220 -1.67 7.01 5.95
CA LEU A 220 -2.31 7.00 7.26
C LEU A 220 -3.81 6.65 7.16
N ILE A 221 -4.48 7.14 6.11
CA ILE A 221 -5.87 6.76 5.80
C ILE A 221 -5.93 5.26 5.52
N ALA A 222 -5.11 4.74 4.62
CA ALA A 222 -5.11 3.33 4.26
C ALA A 222 -4.84 2.41 5.46
N LEU A 223 -3.88 2.74 6.32
CA LEU A 223 -3.64 2.01 7.56
C LEU A 223 -4.86 2.03 8.48
N SER A 224 -5.54 3.17 8.60
CA SER A 224 -6.76 3.30 9.42
C SER A 224 -7.94 2.50 8.86
N TYR A 225 -7.99 2.25 7.55
CA TYR A 225 -9.01 1.40 6.93
C TYR A 225 -8.75 -0.08 7.20
N VAL A 226 -7.49 -0.49 7.28
CA VAL A 226 -7.10 -1.90 7.45
C VAL A 226 -6.99 -2.30 8.92
N GLU A 227 -6.66 -1.37 9.82
CA GLU A 227 -6.50 -1.63 11.25
C GLU A 227 -7.67 -2.42 11.90
N PRO A 228 -8.95 -2.13 11.61
CA PRO A 228 -10.07 -2.80 12.27
C PRO A 228 -10.13 -4.32 12.02
N PHE A 229 -9.51 -4.80 10.95
CA PHE A 229 -9.52 -6.23 10.58
C PHE A 229 -8.58 -7.08 11.46
N PHE A 230 -7.73 -6.46 12.27
CA PHE A 230 -6.78 -7.17 13.14
C PHE A 230 -7.33 -7.59 14.51
N GLN A 231 -8.60 -7.27 14.82
CA GLN A 231 -9.30 -7.66 16.05
C GLN A 231 -8.48 -7.38 17.34
N LYS A 232 -7.86 -6.20 17.43
CA LYS A 232 -7.02 -5.81 18.59
C LYS A 232 -7.88 -5.38 19.78
N SER A 233 -7.23 -5.27 20.94
CA SER A 233 -7.88 -4.70 22.11
C SER A 233 -8.19 -3.21 21.88
N THR A 234 -9.25 -2.72 22.51
CA THR A 234 -9.65 -1.30 22.44
C THR A 234 -8.51 -0.35 22.81
N GLU A 235 -7.65 -0.73 23.75
CA GLU A 235 -6.49 0.06 24.15
C GLU A 235 -5.47 0.23 23.01
N ILE A 236 -5.15 -0.86 22.28
CA ILE A 236 -4.22 -0.80 21.16
C ILE A 236 -4.79 0.09 20.04
N THR A 237 -6.08 -0.07 19.71
CA THR A 237 -6.75 0.75 18.70
C THR A 237 -6.75 2.24 19.10
N GLN A 238 -7.01 2.57 20.37
CA GLN A 238 -6.94 3.96 20.84
C GLN A 238 -5.53 4.56 20.76
N ILE A 239 -4.49 3.77 21.04
CA ILE A 239 -3.09 4.22 20.89
C ILE A 239 -2.77 4.47 19.41
N PHE A 240 -3.20 3.57 18.52
CA PHE A 240 -3.06 3.75 17.08
C PHE A 240 -3.72 5.06 16.62
N GLU A 241 -4.99 5.27 16.95
CA GLU A 241 -5.74 6.49 16.59
C GLU A 241 -5.04 7.76 17.06
N ARG A 242 -4.52 7.76 18.30
CA ARG A 242 -3.75 8.89 18.85
C ARG A 242 -2.50 9.18 18.00
N HIS A 243 -1.72 8.16 17.63
CA HIS A 243 -0.57 8.36 16.75
C HIS A 243 -0.97 8.96 15.40
N ILE A 244 -2.07 8.50 14.79
CA ILE A 244 -2.58 9.06 13.52
C ILE A 244 -2.96 10.54 13.67
N ILE A 245 -3.62 10.91 14.77
CA ILE A 245 -4.01 12.29 15.07
C ILE A 245 -2.77 13.18 15.24
N ASP A 246 -1.81 12.74 16.04
CA ASP A 246 -0.59 13.49 16.35
C ASP A 246 0.24 13.76 15.08
N ILE A 247 0.42 12.72 14.24
CA ILE A 247 1.12 12.84 12.96
C ILE A 247 0.37 13.78 12.02
N THR A 248 -0.96 13.64 11.90
CA THR A 248 -1.78 14.52 11.05
C THR A 248 -1.65 15.98 11.47
N SER A 249 -1.65 16.26 12.77
CA SER A 249 -1.54 17.61 13.33
C SER A 249 -0.19 18.25 12.99
N THR A 250 0.91 17.52 13.22
CA THR A 250 2.26 17.98 12.86
C THR A 250 2.41 18.17 11.36
N GLN A 251 1.88 17.25 10.55
CA GLN A 251 1.87 17.34 9.09
C GLN A 251 1.15 18.61 8.60
N THR A 252 -0.02 18.91 9.17
CA THR A 252 -0.80 20.10 8.81
C THR A 252 -0.05 21.38 9.17
N SER A 253 0.60 21.40 10.34
CA SER A 253 1.41 22.53 10.78
C SER A 253 2.61 22.76 9.86
N LEU A 254 3.28 21.69 9.43
CA LEU A 254 4.39 21.76 8.49
C LEU A 254 3.94 22.25 7.10
N LEU A 255 2.78 21.81 6.61
CA LEU A 255 2.20 22.33 5.36
C LEU A 255 1.94 23.83 5.44
N ASN A 256 1.45 24.33 6.57
CA ASN A 256 1.20 25.76 6.77
C ASN A 256 2.50 26.58 6.84
N GLU A 257 3.59 26.02 7.39
CA GLU A 257 4.93 26.67 7.36
C GLU A 257 5.44 26.82 5.91
N LEU A 258 5.02 25.93 5.02
CA LEU A 258 5.46 25.90 3.62
C LEU A 258 4.63 26.80 2.70
N LEU A 259 3.46 27.31 3.12
CA LEU A 259 2.63 28.22 2.31
C LEU A 259 3.13 29.66 2.48
#